data_AF-A0A2J8TCX8-F1
#
_entry.id   AF-A0A2J8TCX8-F1
#
_cell.length_a   1.000
_cell.length_b   1.000
_cell.length_c   1.000
_cell.angle_alpha   90.00
_cell.angle_beta   90.00
_cell.angle_gamma   90.00
#
_symmetry.space_group_name_H-M   'P 1'
#
loop_
_entity.id
_entity.type
_entity.pdbx_description
1 polymer ?
#
loop_
_entity_poly.entity_id
_entity_poly.type
_entity_poly.pdbx_seq_one_letter_code
_entity_poly.pdbx_strand_id
1 'polypeptide(L)'
;KTEIPMGKNYNKLKNTLRNLNLHTVCEEARCPNIGECWGGGEYATATATIMLMGDTCTRGCRFCSVKTARNPPPLDASEPYNTAKAIAEWGLDYVVLTSVDRDDMPDGGAEHIAKTVSYLKESKVRDPRANFDQSLRVLKHAKKVQPDVISKTSIMLGLGENDEQVYATMKALREADVDCLTLGQYMQPTRRHLKVEEYITPEKFKYWEKVGNELGFHYTASGPLVRSSYKAGSCCMTQAGVQWHKSAHCNLDLPSSSDPPTSAS
;
A
#
# COMPACT_ATOMS: atom_id res chain seq x y z
N LYS A 1 22.19 -31.37 21.59
CA LYS A 1 20.84 -30.84 21.92
C LYS A 1 20.84 -29.38 21.51
N THR A 2 20.06 -29.00 20.50
CA THR A 2 19.90 -27.61 20.10
C THR A 2 19.13 -26.88 21.19
N GLU A 3 19.57 -25.69 21.60
CA GLU A 3 18.88 -24.87 22.58
C GLU A 3 17.49 -24.47 22.06
N ILE A 4 16.49 -24.45 22.95
CA ILE A 4 15.15 -24.01 22.58
C ILE A 4 15.22 -22.50 22.34
N PRO A 5 14.89 -22.00 21.14
CA PRO A 5 15.03 -20.59 20.84
C PRO A 5 14.04 -19.77 21.67
N MET A 6 14.56 -18.92 22.53
CA MET A 6 13.80 -18.04 23.43
C MET A 6 14.17 -16.58 23.17
N GLY A 7 13.21 -15.79 22.69
CA GLY A 7 13.40 -14.35 22.46
C GLY A 7 12.06 -13.63 22.24
N LYS A 8 12.00 -12.34 22.58
CA LYS A 8 10.77 -11.51 22.40
C LYS A 8 10.36 -11.44 20.92
N ASN A 9 11.33 -11.36 20.01
CA ASN A 9 11.08 -11.26 18.56
C ASN A 9 10.57 -12.59 17.98
N TYR A 10 11.16 -13.72 18.38
CA TYR A 10 10.69 -15.05 18.00
C TYR A 10 9.22 -15.28 18.37
N ASN A 11 8.81 -14.94 19.61
CA ASN A 11 7.41 -15.07 20.03
C ASN A 11 6.48 -14.11 19.29
N LYS A 12 6.93 -12.89 18.96
CA LYS A 12 6.18 -11.93 18.13
C LYS A 12 5.89 -12.53 16.75
N LEU A 13 6.93 -12.97 16.04
CA LEU A 13 6.81 -13.54 14.70
C LEU A 13 5.91 -14.78 14.70
N LYS A 14 6.13 -15.69 15.64
CA LYS A 14 5.33 -16.91 15.80
C LYS A 14 3.84 -16.62 16.02
N ASN A 15 3.52 -15.61 16.84
CA ASN A 15 2.13 -15.23 17.09
C ASN A 15 1.51 -14.57 15.85
N THR A 16 2.24 -13.69 15.16
CA THR A 16 1.75 -13.06 13.92
C THR A 16 1.45 -14.10 12.84
N LEU A 17 2.35 -15.07 12.63
CA LEU A 17 2.15 -16.15 11.65
C LEU A 17 0.87 -16.94 11.90
N ARG A 18 0.64 -17.34 13.15
CA ARG A 18 -0.59 -18.06 13.54
C ARG A 18 -1.84 -17.21 13.38
N ASN A 19 -1.78 -15.94 13.77
CA ASN A 19 -2.94 -15.05 13.70
C ASN A 19 -3.34 -14.71 12.26
N LEU A 20 -2.37 -14.65 11.34
CA LEU A 20 -2.58 -14.32 9.94
C LEU A 20 -2.68 -15.55 9.02
N ASN A 21 -2.67 -16.76 9.61
CA ASN A 21 -2.70 -18.03 8.89
C ASN A 21 -1.59 -18.14 7.82
N LEU A 22 -0.37 -17.74 8.18
CA LEU A 22 0.81 -17.75 7.30
C LEU A 22 1.76 -18.89 7.69
N HIS A 23 2.45 -19.43 6.69
CA HIS A 23 3.40 -20.52 6.86
C HIS A 23 4.83 -20.08 6.62
N THR A 24 5.79 -20.76 7.26
CA THR A 24 7.22 -20.54 7.05
C THR A 24 7.94 -21.85 6.86
N VAL A 25 8.94 -21.88 5.98
CA VAL A 25 9.82 -23.06 5.87
C VAL A 25 10.53 -23.34 7.19
N CYS A 26 10.82 -22.28 7.96
CA CYS A 26 11.47 -22.40 9.25
C CYS A 26 10.70 -23.31 10.21
N GLU A 27 9.37 -23.17 10.28
CA GLU A 27 8.50 -24.00 11.12
C GLU A 27 8.22 -25.37 10.48
N GLU A 28 7.83 -25.40 9.20
CA GLU A 28 7.42 -26.64 8.53
C GLU A 28 8.58 -27.62 8.36
N ALA A 29 9.79 -27.13 8.08
CA ALA A 29 11.00 -27.96 7.98
C ALA A 29 11.73 -28.18 9.31
N ARG A 30 11.20 -27.66 10.43
CA ARG A 30 11.81 -27.74 11.77
C ARG A 30 13.27 -27.26 11.78
N CYS A 31 13.49 -26.08 11.21
CA CYS A 31 14.83 -25.53 11.03
C CYS A 31 15.54 -25.32 12.39
N PRO A 32 16.77 -25.86 12.58
CA PRO A 32 17.51 -25.66 13.83
C PRO A 32 17.94 -24.20 14.05
N ASN A 33 17.97 -23.39 12.98
CA ASN A 33 18.45 -21.99 13.01
C ASN A 33 17.33 -20.97 13.19
N ILE A 34 16.07 -21.40 13.38
CA ILE A 34 14.91 -20.50 13.45
C ILE A 34 15.06 -19.40 14.51
N GLY A 35 15.67 -19.71 15.65
CA GLY A 35 15.88 -18.74 16.73
C GLY A 35 16.87 -17.63 16.38
N GLU A 36 17.92 -17.98 15.65
CA GLU A 36 18.94 -17.04 15.21
C GLU A 36 18.36 -16.11 14.12
N CYS A 37 17.71 -16.69 13.10
CA CYS A 37 17.10 -15.92 12.02
C CYS A 37 16.02 -14.97 12.51
N TRP A 38 15.08 -15.45 13.33
CA TRP A 38 13.94 -14.65 13.81
C TRP A 38 14.27 -13.77 15.00
N GLY A 39 15.32 -14.11 15.74
CA GLY A 39 15.74 -13.39 16.93
C GLY A 39 16.13 -11.97 16.59
N GLY A 40 17.07 -11.80 15.64
CA GLY A 40 17.70 -10.51 15.36
C GLY A 40 18.48 -10.01 16.60
N GLY A 41 19.77 -9.73 16.44
CA GLY A 41 20.62 -9.21 17.52
C GLY A 41 21.07 -7.78 17.24
N GLU A 42 21.78 -7.14 18.18
CA GLU A 42 22.43 -5.83 17.95
C GLU A 42 23.39 -5.84 16.74
N TYR A 43 23.87 -7.02 16.34
CA TYR A 43 24.81 -7.25 15.25
C TYR A 43 24.33 -8.26 14.19
N ALA A 44 23.10 -8.79 14.31
CA ALA A 44 22.61 -9.87 13.45
C ALA A 44 21.32 -9.48 12.75
N THR A 45 21.30 -9.62 11.42
CA THR A 45 20.15 -9.29 10.57
C THR A 45 18.95 -10.17 10.87
N ALA A 46 17.82 -9.55 11.18
CA ALA A 46 16.58 -10.28 11.40
C ALA A 46 16.02 -10.74 10.05
N THR A 47 15.85 -12.05 9.88
CA THR A 47 15.43 -12.66 8.61
C THR A 47 14.34 -13.70 8.83
N ALA A 48 13.41 -13.79 7.87
CA ALA A 48 12.39 -14.82 7.85
C ALA A 48 12.15 -15.31 6.42
N THR A 49 11.80 -16.59 6.31
CA THR A 49 11.41 -17.23 5.06
C THR A 49 9.93 -17.57 5.12
N ILE A 50 9.10 -16.79 4.41
CA ILE A 50 7.67 -17.08 4.27
C ILE A 50 7.48 -18.10 3.16
N MET A 51 6.68 -19.12 3.45
CA MET A 51 6.24 -20.12 2.49
C MET A 51 4.81 -19.79 2.07
N LEU A 52 4.66 -19.36 0.83
CA LEU A 52 3.38 -19.06 0.20
C LEU A 52 2.67 -20.35 -0.22
N MET A 53 1.36 -20.23 -0.41
CA MET A 53 0.47 -21.29 -0.89
C MET A 53 0.25 -22.44 0.11
N GLY A 54 0.39 -22.14 1.41
CA GLY A 54 0.14 -23.09 2.49
C GLY A 54 1.30 -24.05 2.79
N ASP A 55 1.01 -25.10 3.56
CA ASP A 55 1.98 -26.09 4.07
C ASP A 55 1.97 -27.44 3.31
N THR A 56 1.22 -27.53 2.21
CA THR A 56 0.95 -28.78 1.51
C THR A 56 1.26 -28.66 0.03
N CYS A 57 2.25 -29.43 -0.43
CA CYS A 57 2.78 -29.44 -1.79
C CYS A 57 2.12 -30.51 -2.66
N THR A 58 1.95 -30.25 -3.95
CA THR A 58 1.51 -31.28 -4.93
C THR A 58 2.59 -32.33 -5.20
N ARG A 59 3.86 -32.01 -4.91
CA ARG A 59 5.01 -32.88 -5.16
C ARG A 59 5.60 -33.47 -3.90
N GLY A 60 5.89 -34.77 -3.94
CA GLY A 60 6.52 -35.52 -2.85
C GLY A 60 8.02 -35.73 -3.02
N CYS A 61 8.80 -34.67 -2.81
CA CYS A 61 10.26 -34.75 -2.85
C CYS A 61 10.80 -35.59 -1.69
N ARG A 62 11.70 -36.54 -1.97
CA ARG A 62 12.25 -37.48 -0.97
C ARG A 62 13.06 -36.82 0.16
N PHE A 63 13.45 -35.57 -0.02
CA PHE A 63 14.24 -34.79 0.92
C PHE A 63 13.43 -33.70 1.64
N CYS A 64 12.16 -33.48 1.25
CA CYS A 64 11.35 -32.37 1.76
C CYS A 64 10.42 -32.83 2.88
N SER A 65 10.34 -32.05 3.96
CA SER A 65 9.49 -32.34 5.12
C SER A 65 8.08 -31.73 5.03
N VAL A 66 7.80 -30.97 3.97
CA VAL A 66 6.51 -30.34 3.72
C VAL A 66 5.45 -31.41 3.44
N LYS A 67 4.20 -31.18 3.86
CA LYS A 67 3.11 -32.14 3.64
C LYS A 67 2.86 -32.29 2.15
N THR A 68 2.34 -33.46 1.76
CA THR A 68 2.11 -33.76 0.34
C THR A 68 0.68 -34.23 0.13
N ALA A 69 0.01 -33.63 -0.85
CA ALA A 69 -1.33 -34.04 -1.26
C ALA A 69 -1.50 -33.75 -2.75
N ARG A 70 -2.11 -34.68 -3.48
CA ARG A 70 -2.41 -34.49 -4.91
C ARG A 70 -3.38 -33.33 -5.14
N ASN A 71 -4.33 -33.15 -4.23
CA ASN A 71 -5.31 -32.08 -4.25
C ASN A 71 -5.21 -31.31 -2.91
N PRO A 72 -4.30 -30.33 -2.80
CA PRO A 72 -4.18 -29.51 -1.60
C PRO A 72 -5.40 -28.59 -1.41
N PRO A 73 -5.56 -27.97 -0.23
CA PRO A 73 -6.59 -26.95 -0.01
C PRO A 73 -6.48 -25.77 -1.03
N PRO A 74 -7.60 -25.09 -1.31
CA PRO A 74 -7.58 -23.90 -2.16
C PRO A 74 -6.68 -22.82 -1.55
N LEU A 75 -6.07 -21.99 -2.40
CA LEU A 75 -5.28 -20.85 -1.94
C LEU A 75 -6.13 -19.88 -1.12
N ASP A 76 -5.57 -19.38 -0.03
CA ASP A 76 -6.17 -18.29 0.72
C ASP A 76 -5.98 -16.98 -0.06
N ALA A 77 -7.09 -16.44 -0.56
CA ALA A 77 -7.08 -15.18 -1.31
C ALA A 77 -6.54 -13.98 -0.51
N SER A 78 -6.54 -14.06 0.83
CA SER A 78 -6.01 -13.04 1.72
C SER A 78 -4.53 -13.22 2.05
N GLU A 79 -3.92 -14.36 1.74
CA GLU A 79 -2.49 -14.66 2.01
C GLU A 79 -1.54 -13.59 1.44
N PRO A 80 -1.71 -13.09 0.19
CA PRO A 80 -0.82 -12.07 -0.36
C PRO A 80 -0.81 -10.77 0.46
N TYR A 81 -2.00 -10.31 0.86
CA TYR A 81 -2.15 -9.11 1.68
C TYR A 81 -1.64 -9.33 3.11
N ASN A 82 -2.01 -10.46 3.72
CA ASN A 82 -1.59 -10.82 5.08
C ASN A 82 -0.07 -10.97 5.16
N THR A 83 0.56 -11.54 4.13
CA THR A 83 2.02 -11.64 4.00
C THR A 83 2.68 -10.27 4.00
N ALA A 84 2.19 -9.34 3.17
CA ALA A 84 2.71 -7.97 3.13
C ALA A 84 2.54 -7.24 4.46
N LYS A 85 1.37 -7.38 5.08
CA LYS A 85 1.07 -6.81 6.40
C LYS A 85 2.02 -7.36 7.47
N ALA A 86 2.24 -8.67 7.51
CA ALA A 86 3.12 -9.32 8.47
C ALA A 86 4.57 -8.82 8.34
N ILE A 87 5.09 -8.78 7.12
CA ILE A 87 6.46 -8.33 6.84
C ILE A 87 6.65 -6.86 7.25
N ALA A 88 5.67 -6.00 6.95
CA ALA A 88 5.70 -4.59 7.35
C ALA A 88 5.68 -4.41 8.89
N GLU A 89 4.95 -5.27 9.62
CA GLU A 89 4.90 -5.24 11.09
C GLU A 89 6.17 -5.79 11.76
N TRP A 90 6.87 -6.73 11.12
CA TRP A 90 8.06 -7.35 11.68
C TRP A 90 9.30 -6.47 11.62
N GLY A 91 9.41 -5.61 10.61
CA GLY A 91 10.58 -4.74 10.44
C GLY A 91 11.86 -5.54 10.21
N LEU A 92 11.79 -6.61 9.41
CA LEU A 92 12.93 -7.46 9.06
C LEU A 92 13.88 -6.74 8.10
N ASP A 93 15.17 -7.06 8.20
CA ASP A 93 16.19 -6.53 7.29
C ASP A 93 16.10 -7.20 5.91
N TYR A 94 15.78 -8.48 5.90
CA TYR A 94 15.69 -9.29 4.68
C TYR A 94 14.61 -10.36 4.82
N VAL A 95 13.82 -10.53 3.76
CA VAL A 95 12.77 -11.55 3.70
C VAL A 95 12.94 -12.41 2.47
N VAL A 96 12.81 -13.73 2.66
CA VAL A 96 12.78 -14.69 1.58
C VAL A 96 11.35 -15.15 1.38
N LEU A 97 10.86 -15.08 0.15
CA LEU A 97 9.61 -15.70 -0.24
C LEU A 97 9.93 -16.99 -0.98
N THR A 98 9.26 -18.06 -0.60
CA THR A 98 9.27 -19.34 -1.31
C THR A 98 7.83 -19.85 -1.36
N SER A 99 7.57 -20.90 -2.14
CA SER A 99 6.24 -21.49 -2.24
C SER A 99 6.33 -23.02 -2.31
N VAL A 100 5.22 -23.68 -2.04
CA VAL A 100 5.03 -25.08 -2.45
C VAL A 100 4.70 -25.17 -3.94
N ASP A 101 4.87 -26.34 -4.53
CA ASP A 101 4.41 -26.60 -5.89
C ASP A 101 2.87 -26.74 -5.91
N ARG A 102 2.23 -26.06 -6.86
CA ARG A 102 0.78 -26.07 -7.09
C ARG A 102 0.45 -26.52 -8.51
N ASP A 103 0.83 -27.76 -8.82
CA ASP A 103 0.55 -28.39 -10.12
C ASP A 103 -0.97 -28.57 -10.39
N ASP A 104 -1.81 -28.40 -9.37
CA ASP A 104 -3.26 -28.39 -9.47
C ASP A 104 -3.83 -27.10 -10.09
N MET A 105 -3.01 -26.04 -10.19
CA MET A 105 -3.41 -24.75 -10.74
C MET A 105 -2.88 -24.54 -12.17
N PRO A 106 -3.68 -23.92 -13.09
CA PRO A 106 -3.25 -23.69 -14.47
C PRO A 106 -1.99 -22.83 -14.62
N ASP A 107 -1.76 -21.90 -13.70
CA ASP A 107 -0.60 -20.99 -13.69
C ASP A 107 0.46 -21.40 -12.67
N GLY A 108 0.29 -22.56 -12.00
CA GLY A 108 1.19 -23.02 -10.94
C GLY A 108 1.27 -22.09 -9.72
N GLY A 109 0.33 -21.14 -9.55
CA GLY A 109 0.34 -20.13 -8.50
C GLY A 109 1.16 -18.87 -8.81
N ALA A 110 1.61 -18.69 -10.06
CA ALA A 110 2.38 -17.51 -10.46
C ALA A 110 1.66 -16.18 -10.17
N GLU A 111 0.35 -16.10 -10.41
CA GLU A 111 -0.46 -14.91 -10.13
C GLU A 111 -0.43 -14.57 -8.63
N HIS A 112 -0.46 -15.60 -7.78
CA HIS A 112 -0.48 -15.44 -6.32
C HIS A 112 0.85 -14.89 -5.77
N ILE A 113 1.97 -15.35 -6.32
CA ILE A 113 3.31 -14.79 -6.02
C ILE A 113 3.37 -13.33 -6.49
N ALA A 114 2.91 -13.06 -7.72
CA ALA A 114 2.91 -11.70 -8.28
C ALA A 114 2.10 -10.73 -7.42
N LYS A 115 0.89 -11.12 -6.98
CA LYS A 115 0.06 -10.34 -6.04
C LYS A 115 0.79 -10.09 -4.72
N THR A 116 1.45 -11.09 -4.17
CA THR A 116 2.21 -10.96 -2.91
C THR A 116 3.34 -9.94 -3.04
N VAL A 117 4.11 -10.00 -4.13
CA VAL A 117 5.17 -9.03 -4.42
C VAL A 117 4.60 -7.62 -4.62
N SER A 118 3.45 -7.49 -5.30
CA SER A 118 2.77 -6.20 -5.47
C SER A 118 2.36 -5.58 -4.13
N TYR A 119 1.70 -6.34 -3.25
CA TYR A 119 1.33 -5.86 -1.92
C TYR A 119 2.54 -5.50 -1.05
N LEU A 120 3.65 -6.24 -1.16
CA LEU A 120 4.89 -5.90 -0.47
C LEU A 120 5.46 -4.55 -0.91
N LYS A 121 5.50 -4.31 -2.22
CA LYS A 121 5.93 -3.01 -2.77
C LYS A 121 5.02 -1.88 -2.32
N GLU A 122 3.70 -2.12 -2.29
CA GLU A 122 2.73 -1.13 -1.79
C GLU A 122 2.94 -0.83 -0.29
N SER A 123 3.21 -1.84 0.54
CA SER A 123 3.43 -1.68 1.99
C SER A 123 4.71 -0.93 2.36
N LYS A 124 5.73 -0.90 1.48
CA LYS A 124 6.95 -0.10 1.69
C LYS A 124 6.62 1.39 1.72
N VAL A 125 5.64 1.81 0.90
CA VAL A 125 5.30 3.21 0.67
C VAL A 125 4.06 3.64 1.46
N ARG A 126 3.07 2.77 1.58
CA ARG A 126 1.76 3.09 2.14
C ARG A 126 1.62 2.52 3.54
N ASP A 127 0.91 3.23 4.43
CA ASP A 127 0.61 2.72 5.77
C ASP A 127 -0.08 1.34 5.65
N PRO A 128 0.35 0.31 6.39
CA PRO A 128 -0.25 -1.03 6.32
C PRO A 128 -1.76 -1.07 6.57
N ARG A 129 -2.30 -0.05 7.25
CA ARG A 129 -3.74 0.13 7.51
C ARG A 129 -4.50 0.80 6.37
N ALA A 130 -3.80 1.33 5.36
CA ALA A 130 -4.38 2.09 4.26
C ALA A 130 -4.13 1.37 2.92
N ASN A 131 -5.00 0.43 2.57
CA ASN A 131 -4.87 -0.33 1.31
C ASN A 131 -5.53 0.41 0.11
N PHE A 132 -5.09 0.04 -1.09
CA PHE A 132 -5.57 0.63 -2.35
C PHE A 132 -7.08 0.43 -2.54
N ASP A 133 -7.56 -0.80 -2.41
CA ASP A 133 -8.98 -1.16 -2.60
C ASP A 133 -9.92 -0.48 -1.60
N GLN A 134 -9.48 -0.29 -0.35
CA GLN A 134 -10.21 0.44 0.68
C GLN A 134 -10.27 1.92 0.33
N SER A 135 -9.18 2.51 -0.16
CA SER A 135 -9.17 3.90 -0.60
C SER A 135 -10.15 4.11 -1.78
N LEU A 136 -10.16 3.18 -2.75
CA LEU A 136 -11.15 3.20 -3.83
C LEU A 136 -12.58 3.00 -3.34
N ARG A 137 -12.81 2.09 -2.37
CA ARG A 137 -14.14 1.88 -1.77
C ARG A 137 -14.66 3.15 -1.09
N VAL A 138 -13.81 3.90 -0.39
CA VAL A 138 -14.20 5.18 0.23
C VAL A 138 -14.65 6.18 -0.83
N LEU A 139 -13.89 6.31 -1.93
CA LEU A 139 -14.23 7.23 -3.02
C LEU A 139 -15.55 6.83 -3.71
N LYS A 140 -15.72 5.55 -4.03
CA LYS A 140 -16.97 5.01 -4.59
C LYS A 140 -18.15 5.20 -3.62
N HIS A 141 -17.92 5.03 -2.32
CA HIS A 141 -18.95 5.22 -1.31
C HIS A 141 -19.37 6.68 -1.19
N ALA A 142 -18.43 7.63 -1.25
CA ALA A 142 -18.74 9.06 -1.24
C ALA A 142 -19.71 9.42 -2.37
N LYS A 143 -19.44 8.94 -3.59
CA LYS A 143 -20.33 9.12 -4.75
C LYS A 143 -21.68 8.41 -4.61
N LYS A 144 -21.72 7.25 -3.96
CA LYS A 144 -22.97 6.53 -3.70
C LYS A 144 -23.87 7.27 -2.70
N VAL A 145 -23.29 7.89 -1.67
CA VAL A 145 -24.04 8.60 -0.62
C VAL A 145 -24.48 9.98 -1.11
N GLN A 146 -23.60 10.71 -1.78
CA GLN A 146 -23.88 12.03 -2.32
C GLN A 146 -23.27 12.16 -3.72
N PRO A 147 -24.04 11.88 -4.79
CA PRO A 147 -23.53 11.90 -6.16
C PRO A 147 -22.93 13.25 -6.58
N ASP A 148 -23.51 14.35 -6.08
CA ASP A 148 -23.10 15.71 -6.41
C ASP A 148 -21.83 16.17 -5.66
N VAL A 149 -21.29 15.36 -4.75
CA VAL A 149 -20.06 15.74 -4.02
C VAL A 149 -18.86 15.64 -4.95
N ILE A 150 -18.05 16.71 -4.99
CA ILE A 150 -16.77 16.67 -5.69
C ILE A 150 -15.77 15.85 -4.88
N SER A 151 -15.33 14.77 -5.47
CA SER A 151 -14.31 13.87 -4.97
C SER A 151 -12.94 14.23 -5.55
N LYS A 152 -11.95 14.30 -4.68
CA LYS A 152 -10.58 14.66 -5.05
C LYS A 152 -9.61 13.65 -4.47
N THR A 153 -8.58 13.31 -5.24
CA THR A 153 -7.50 12.43 -4.79
C THR A 153 -6.14 12.93 -5.25
N SER A 154 -5.08 12.39 -4.66
CA SER A 154 -3.71 12.76 -4.96
C SER A 154 -2.79 11.55 -5.09
N ILE A 155 -1.86 11.60 -6.05
CA ILE A 155 -0.78 10.63 -6.25
C ILE A 155 0.55 11.36 -6.07
N MET A 156 1.45 10.78 -5.29
CA MET A 156 2.83 11.25 -5.16
C MET A 156 3.74 10.39 -6.03
N LEU A 157 4.52 11.04 -6.89
CA LEU A 157 5.45 10.39 -7.81
C LEU A 157 6.90 10.47 -7.30
N GLY A 158 7.77 9.57 -7.73
CA GLY A 158 9.18 9.50 -7.36
C GLY A 158 9.52 8.51 -6.25
N LEU A 159 8.64 7.52 -6.02
CA LEU A 159 8.79 6.48 -5.00
C LEU A 159 9.09 5.09 -5.59
N GLY A 160 9.38 5.03 -6.90
CA GLY A 160 9.73 3.80 -7.62
C GLY A 160 8.59 3.21 -8.45
N GLU A 161 7.51 3.97 -8.64
CA GLU A 161 6.40 3.60 -9.52
C GLU A 161 6.78 3.64 -10.99
N ASN A 162 6.21 2.73 -11.80
CA ASN A 162 6.36 2.76 -13.26
C ASN A 162 5.17 3.45 -13.94
N ASP A 163 5.34 3.83 -15.21
CA ASP A 163 4.32 4.60 -15.95
C ASP A 163 3.02 3.79 -16.15
N GLU A 164 3.12 2.48 -16.32
CA GLU A 164 1.95 1.59 -16.43
C GLU A 164 1.12 1.57 -15.14
N GLN A 165 1.77 1.57 -13.97
CA GLN A 165 1.15 1.61 -12.65
C GLN A 165 0.45 2.96 -12.42
N VAL A 166 1.09 4.06 -12.81
CA VAL A 166 0.47 5.40 -12.72
C VAL A 166 -0.76 5.46 -13.62
N TYR A 167 -0.67 5.00 -14.86
CA TYR A 167 -1.79 4.97 -15.79
C TYR A 167 -2.93 4.07 -15.30
N ALA A 168 -2.62 2.85 -14.84
CA ALA A 168 -3.60 1.93 -14.27
C ALA A 168 -4.31 2.53 -13.05
N THR A 169 -3.56 3.24 -12.19
CA THR A 169 -4.12 3.95 -11.04
C THR A 169 -5.07 5.05 -11.48
N MET A 170 -4.68 5.88 -12.46
CA MET A 170 -5.53 6.95 -12.99
C MET A 170 -6.82 6.39 -13.59
N LYS A 171 -6.73 5.28 -14.33
CA LYS A 171 -7.89 4.59 -14.88
C LYS A 171 -8.83 4.08 -13.79
N ALA A 172 -8.30 3.40 -12.76
CA ALA A 172 -9.09 2.88 -11.64
C ALA A 172 -9.79 4.01 -10.85
N LEU A 173 -9.14 5.18 -10.72
CA LEU A 173 -9.73 6.36 -10.09
C LEU A 173 -10.88 6.95 -10.94
N ARG A 174 -10.76 6.94 -12.27
CA ARG A 174 -11.87 7.34 -13.15
C ARG A 174 -13.03 6.36 -13.12
N GLU A 175 -12.76 5.06 -13.10
CA GLU A 175 -13.79 4.02 -12.92
C GLU A 175 -14.48 4.11 -11.55
N ALA A 176 -13.85 4.74 -10.57
CA ALA A 176 -14.42 5.08 -9.26
C ALA A 176 -15.17 6.43 -9.24
N ASP A 177 -15.32 7.07 -10.40
CA ASP A 177 -15.96 8.38 -10.60
C ASP A 177 -15.30 9.52 -9.81
N VAL A 178 -13.96 9.54 -9.77
CA VAL A 178 -13.22 10.62 -9.09
C VAL A 178 -13.11 11.86 -9.96
N ASP A 179 -13.52 13.03 -9.46
CA ASP A 179 -13.65 14.26 -10.25
C ASP A 179 -12.30 14.95 -10.49
N CYS A 180 -11.50 15.09 -9.44
CA CYS A 180 -10.24 15.85 -9.47
C CYS A 180 -9.04 15.00 -9.05
N LEU A 181 -7.94 15.12 -9.80
CA LEU A 181 -6.69 14.43 -9.52
C LEU A 181 -5.54 15.42 -9.36
N THR A 182 -4.66 15.17 -8.38
CA THR A 182 -3.39 15.91 -8.27
C THR A 182 -2.20 14.97 -8.28
N LEU A 183 -1.20 15.26 -9.12
CA LEU A 183 0.06 14.52 -9.22
C LEU A 183 1.20 15.45 -8.76
N GLY A 184 1.93 15.04 -7.72
CA GLY A 184 3.00 15.85 -7.14
C GLY A 184 4.26 15.05 -6.88
N GLN A 185 5.41 15.72 -6.79
CA GLN A 185 6.67 15.05 -6.43
C GLN A 185 6.67 14.66 -4.95
N TYR A 186 7.03 13.42 -4.65
CA TYR A 186 7.39 13.02 -3.30
C TYR A 186 8.68 13.74 -2.89
N MET A 187 8.59 14.49 -1.78
CA MET A 187 9.71 15.22 -1.20
C MET A 187 9.99 14.62 0.17
N GLN A 188 11.15 13.98 0.32
CA GLN A 188 11.57 13.35 1.56
C GLN A 188 11.65 14.40 2.70
N PRO A 189 10.81 14.33 3.76
CA PRO A 189 10.80 15.34 4.81
C PRO A 189 12.04 15.28 5.71
N THR A 190 12.45 14.07 6.08
CA THR A 190 13.62 13.81 6.93
C THR A 190 14.35 12.56 6.47
N ARG A 191 15.60 12.37 6.89
CA ARG A 191 16.42 11.20 6.55
C ARG A 191 15.85 9.86 7.01
N ARG A 192 14.87 9.85 7.92
CA ARG A 192 14.19 8.63 8.40
C ARG A 192 13.05 8.18 7.49
N HIS A 193 12.54 9.05 6.62
CA HIS A 193 11.51 8.71 5.65
C HIS A 193 12.11 8.04 4.41
N LEU A 194 11.25 7.45 3.58
CA LEU A 194 11.65 6.82 2.31
C LEU A 194 12.49 7.77 1.47
N LYS A 195 13.55 7.24 0.87
CA LYS A 195 14.38 7.98 -0.08
C LYS A 195 13.58 8.21 -1.35
N VAL A 196 13.80 9.37 -1.97
CA VAL A 196 13.30 9.64 -3.32
C VAL A 196 14.05 8.71 -4.28
N GLU A 197 13.31 7.89 -5.04
CA GLU A 197 13.91 6.98 -6.03
C GLU A 197 14.15 7.72 -7.36
N GLU A 198 13.22 8.59 -7.77
CA GLU A 198 13.31 9.37 -9.00
C GLU A 198 12.75 10.79 -8.80
N TYR A 199 13.43 11.79 -9.40
CA TYR A 199 12.88 13.14 -9.54
C TYR A 199 12.26 13.28 -10.93
N ILE A 200 10.93 13.40 -10.95
CA ILE A 200 10.16 13.43 -12.19
C ILE A 200 10.35 14.76 -12.91
N THR A 201 10.60 14.71 -14.22
CA THR A 201 10.81 15.92 -15.03
C THR A 201 9.52 16.73 -15.19
N PRO A 202 9.59 18.06 -15.34
CA PRO A 202 8.41 18.89 -15.62
C PRO A 202 7.65 18.46 -16.88
N GLU A 203 8.35 17.94 -17.88
CA GLU A 203 7.76 17.40 -19.12
C GLU A 203 6.89 16.17 -18.85
N LYS A 204 7.38 15.26 -17.99
CA LYS A 204 6.62 14.08 -17.58
C LYS A 204 5.39 14.46 -16.74
N PHE A 205 5.48 15.49 -15.90
CA PHE A 205 4.29 16.04 -15.23
C PHE A 205 3.26 16.61 -16.23
N LYS A 206 3.70 17.36 -17.25
CA LYS A 206 2.80 17.85 -18.31
C LYS A 206 2.15 16.72 -19.10
N TYR A 207 2.89 15.64 -19.36
CA TYR A 207 2.34 14.42 -19.95
C TYR A 207 1.21 13.85 -19.10
N TRP A 208 1.43 13.67 -17.79
CA TRP A 208 0.38 13.16 -16.90
C TRP A 208 -0.82 14.10 -16.75
N GLU A 209 -0.62 15.41 -16.83
CA GLU A 209 -1.72 16.39 -16.88
C GLU A 209 -2.61 16.14 -18.10
N LYS A 210 -1.98 15.99 -19.28
CA LYS A 210 -2.68 15.70 -20.54
C LYS A 210 -3.44 14.37 -20.45
N VAL A 211 -2.79 13.31 -19.97
CA VAL A 211 -3.42 11.99 -19.80
C VAL A 211 -4.63 12.06 -18.86
N GLY A 212 -4.53 12.80 -17.74
CA GLY A 212 -5.65 12.97 -16.82
C GLY A 212 -6.84 13.68 -17.48
N ASN A 213 -6.57 14.72 -18.25
CA ASN A 213 -7.62 15.43 -18.99
C ASN A 213 -8.26 14.53 -20.08
N GLU A 214 -7.47 13.69 -20.76
CA GLU A 214 -7.96 12.73 -21.76
C GLU A 214 -8.81 11.60 -21.14
N LEU A 215 -8.45 11.15 -19.92
CA LEU A 215 -9.24 10.17 -19.16
C LEU A 215 -10.53 10.75 -18.56
N GLY A 216 -10.75 12.07 -18.69
CA GLY A 216 -11.99 12.73 -18.31
C GLY A 216 -12.09 13.11 -16.83
N PHE A 217 -10.96 13.41 -16.17
CA PHE A 217 -11.02 14.14 -14.89
C PHE A 217 -11.49 15.58 -15.16
N HIS A 218 -12.35 16.11 -14.29
CA HIS A 218 -12.80 17.51 -14.37
C HIS A 218 -11.66 18.50 -14.20
N TYR A 219 -10.67 18.15 -13.38
CA TYR A 219 -9.46 18.93 -13.19
C TYR A 219 -8.29 18.03 -12.78
N THR A 220 -7.21 18.09 -13.57
CA THR A 220 -5.93 17.44 -13.25
C THR A 220 -4.88 18.49 -12.98
N ALA A 221 -4.32 18.54 -11.77
CA ALA A 221 -3.13 19.35 -11.48
C ALA A 221 -1.90 18.45 -11.41
N SER A 222 -0.90 18.69 -12.24
CA SER A 222 0.30 17.86 -12.28
C SER A 222 1.55 18.74 -12.28
N GLY A 223 2.45 18.53 -11.32
CA GLY A 223 3.70 19.30 -11.26
C GLY A 223 4.54 19.03 -10.02
N PRO A 224 5.83 19.39 -10.03
CA PRO A 224 6.75 19.05 -8.94
C PRO A 224 6.30 19.57 -7.57
N LEU A 225 5.73 20.77 -7.53
CA LEU A 225 5.30 21.43 -6.30
C LEU A 225 3.80 21.26 -6.01
N VAL A 226 3.09 20.47 -6.81
CA VAL A 226 1.65 20.22 -6.60
C VAL A 226 1.46 19.38 -5.33
N ARG A 227 0.47 19.76 -4.54
CA ARG A 227 0.03 19.08 -3.32
C ARG A 227 -1.48 18.86 -3.37
N SER A 228 -1.99 18.02 -2.49
CA SER A 228 -3.43 17.77 -2.37
C SER A 228 -4.25 19.05 -2.15
N SER A 229 -3.70 20.05 -1.47
CA SER A 229 -4.32 21.37 -1.26
C SER A 229 -4.04 22.40 -2.37
N TYR A 230 -3.08 22.13 -3.27
CA TYR A 230 -2.69 23.08 -4.30
C TYR A 230 -3.87 23.38 -5.24
N LYS A 231 -4.21 24.67 -5.37
CA LYS A 231 -5.36 25.16 -6.15
C LYS A 231 -6.65 24.36 -5.93
N ALA A 232 -6.93 23.93 -4.69
CA ALA A 232 -8.15 23.20 -4.35
C ALA A 232 -9.42 23.98 -4.74
N GLY A 233 -9.39 25.31 -4.61
CA GLY A 233 -10.47 26.18 -5.08
C GLY A 233 -10.68 26.13 -6.60
N SER A 234 -9.65 25.90 -7.41
CA SER A 234 -9.80 25.79 -8.87
C SER A 234 -10.56 24.54 -9.29
N CYS A 235 -10.36 23.41 -8.59
CA CYS A 235 -11.18 22.19 -8.77
C CYS A 235 -12.66 22.47 -8.44
N CYS A 236 -12.95 23.25 -7.39
CA CYS A 236 -14.32 23.67 -7.08
C CYS A 236 -14.88 24.70 -8.09
N MET A 237 -14.03 25.59 -8.61
CA MET A 237 -14.42 26.71 -9.49
C MET A 237 -14.57 26.33 -10.97
N THR A 238 -13.96 25.25 -11.45
CA THR A 238 -14.12 24.84 -12.87
C THR A 238 -15.57 24.47 -13.21
N GLN A 239 -16.40 24.25 -12.19
CA GLN A 239 -17.84 24.02 -12.29
C GLN A 239 -18.68 25.32 -12.29
N ALA A 240 -18.08 26.51 -12.12
CA ALA A 240 -18.80 27.80 -12.05
C ALA A 240 -19.42 28.26 -13.39
N GLY A 241 -19.52 27.38 -14.39
CA GLY A 241 -20.46 27.50 -15.51
C GLY A 241 -21.87 26.96 -15.19
N VAL A 242 -22.07 26.33 -14.03
CA VAL A 242 -23.38 25.94 -13.51
C VAL A 242 -23.69 26.79 -12.28
N GLN A 243 -24.78 27.55 -12.38
CA GLN A 243 -25.26 28.50 -11.39
C GLN A 243 -25.53 27.80 -10.04
N TRP A 244 -24.61 27.95 -9.08
CA TRP A 244 -24.85 27.52 -7.71
C TRP A 244 -25.99 28.34 -7.12
N HIS A 245 -27.14 27.69 -6.89
CA HIS A 245 -28.11 28.22 -5.95
C HIS A 245 -27.41 28.34 -4.58
N LYS A 246 -27.41 29.57 -4.07
CA LYS A 246 -26.91 29.94 -2.74
C LYS A 246 -27.60 29.11 -1.66
N SER A 247 -27.06 27.96 -1.30
CA SER A 247 -27.52 27.20 -0.13
C SER A 247 -26.45 26.25 0.39
N ALA A 248 -25.24 26.76 0.60
CA ALA A 248 -24.27 26.16 1.50
C ALA A 248 -23.36 27.27 2.04
N HIS A 249 -23.79 27.93 3.10
CA HIS A 249 -22.92 28.76 3.92
C HIS A 249 -21.86 27.86 4.56
N CYS A 250 -20.70 27.77 3.92
CA CYS A 250 -19.47 27.35 4.60
C CYS A 250 -18.93 28.60 5.32
N ASN A 251 -19.46 28.88 6.50
CA ASN A 251 -18.92 29.92 7.40
C ASN A 251 -17.54 29.45 7.89
N LEU A 252 -16.50 29.91 7.21
CA LEU A 252 -15.16 30.00 7.76
C LEU A 252 -14.92 31.47 8.12
N ASP A 253 -15.60 31.91 9.18
CA ASP A 253 -15.22 33.14 9.87
C ASP A 253 -13.96 32.82 10.69
N LEU A 254 -12.80 33.19 10.13
CA LEU A 254 -11.55 33.29 10.88
C LEU A 254 -11.61 34.59 11.68
N PRO A 255 -11.59 34.59 13.03
CA PRO A 255 -11.52 35.82 13.79
C PRO A 255 -10.14 36.46 13.61
N SER A 256 -10.11 37.66 13.01
CA SER A 256 -8.94 38.52 12.98
C SER A 256 -8.66 39.05 14.39
N SER A 257 -7.62 38.52 15.03
CA SER A 257 -7.13 39.05 16.32
C SER A 257 -6.32 40.32 16.08
N SER A 258 -6.97 41.48 16.22
CA SER A 258 -6.28 42.76 16.37
C SER A 258 -7.10 43.67 17.27
N ASP A 259 -6.98 43.47 18.59
CA ASP A 259 -7.28 44.51 19.57
C ASP A 259 -6.26 44.41 20.73
N PRO A 260 -5.63 45.53 21.14
CA PRO A 260 -4.67 45.53 22.23
C PRO A 260 -5.37 45.52 23.60
N PRO A 261 -4.70 45.07 24.67
CA PRO A 261 -5.31 44.99 26.00
C PRO A 261 -5.48 46.40 26.58
N THR A 262 -6.73 46.82 26.77
CA THR A 262 -7.06 48.00 27.57
C THR A 262 -7.04 47.63 29.05
N SER A 263 -6.35 48.46 29.82
CA SER A 263 -6.20 48.40 31.28
C SER A 263 -7.47 48.78 32.04
N ALA A 264 -7.60 48.17 33.23
CA ALA A 264 -8.29 48.66 34.43
C ALA A 264 -9.83 48.76 34.44
N SER A 265 -10.47 48.01 35.33
CA SER A 265 -10.98 48.49 36.64
C SER A 265 -11.20 47.31 37.58
#